data_AF-A0A9E1QQW7-F1
#
_entry.id   AF-A0A9E1QQW7-F1
#
_cell.length_a   1.000
_cell.length_b   1.000
_cell.length_c   1.000
_cell.angle_alpha   90.00
_cell.angle_beta   90.00
_cell.angle_gamma   90.00
#
_symmetry.space_group_name_H-M   'P 1'
#
loop_
_entity.id
_entity.type
_entity.pdbx_description
1 polymer ?
#
loop_
_entity_poly.entity_id
_entity_poly.type
_entity_poly.pdbx_seq_one_letter_code
_entity_poly.pdbx_strand_id
1 'polypeptide(L)' 'MKNKTIGYISGVFDLFHIGHLNILINSKSMCDQLIVGVTVDDLVAYKNKKAVIPYQERLEIVRSIKYVDATIAQESMDKF' A
#
# COMPACT_ATOMS: atom_id res chain seq x y z
N MET A 1 -22.69 17.95 6.85
CA MET A 1 -21.31 17.61 6.44
C MET A 1 -21.37 16.21 5.84
N LYS A 2 -20.81 15.97 4.64
CA LYS A 2 -20.77 14.60 4.08
C LYS A 2 -19.77 13.77 4.89
N ASN A 3 -20.12 12.54 5.23
CA ASN A 3 -19.17 11.57 5.77
C ASN A 3 -18.12 11.29 4.69
N LYS A 4 -16.84 11.39 5.06
CA LYS A 4 -15.73 11.03 4.17
C LYS A 4 -15.60 9.51 4.13
N THR A 5 -15.51 8.95 2.93
CA THR A 5 -15.19 7.54 2.71
C THR A 5 -13.67 7.36 2.75
N ILE A 6 -13.19 6.52 3.66
CA ILE A 6 -11.77 6.15 3.76
C ILE A 6 -11.59 4.79 3.10
N GLY A 7 -10.76 4.74 2.06
CA GLY A 7 -10.32 3.52 1.41
C GLY A 7 -9.03 3.01 2.05
N TYR A 8 -8.94 1.68 2.21
CA TYR A 8 -7.73 1.01 2.65
C TYR A 8 -7.35 -0.09 1.66
N ILE A 9 -6.09 -0.11 1.25
CA ILE A 9 -5.52 -1.21 0.48
C ILE A 9 -4.15 -1.56 1.04
N SER A 10 -3.80 -2.84 0.98
CA SER A 10 -2.49 -3.32 1.40
C SER A 10 -1.82 -4.18 0.34
N GLY A 11 -0.50 -4.13 0.31
CA GLY A 11 0.31 -4.91 -0.62
C GLY A 11 1.81 -4.80 -0.34
N VAL A 12 2.56 -5.68 -1.00
CA VAL A 12 4.02 -5.65 -0.90
C VAL A 12 4.60 -4.49 -1.71
N PHE A 13 4.05 -4.21 -2.90
CA PHE A 13 4.52 -3.14 -3.79
C PHE A 13 6.01 -3.24 -4.17
N ASP A 14 6.54 -4.46 -4.20
CA ASP A 14 7.91 -4.74 -4.65
C ASP A 14 8.04 -4.61 -6.16
N LEU A 15 9.24 -4.23 -6.65
CA LEU A 15 9.50 -3.93 -8.06
C LEU A 15 8.38 -3.09 -8.71
N PHE A 16 8.10 -1.93 -8.11
CA PHE A 16 6.91 -1.13 -8.42
C PHE A 16 6.74 -0.86 -9.92
N HIS A 17 5.57 -1.21 -10.47
CA HIS A 17 5.27 -1.09 -11.89
C HIS A 17 3.84 -0.56 -12.13
N ILE A 18 3.47 -0.35 -13.39
CA ILE A 18 2.18 0.27 -13.79
C ILE A 18 0.94 -0.42 -13.22
N GLY A 19 1.02 -1.73 -12.95
CA GLY A 19 -0.07 -2.49 -12.33
C GLY A 19 -0.39 -1.99 -10.92
N HIS A 20 0.65 -1.76 -10.10
CA HIS A 20 0.48 -1.17 -8.78
C HIS A 20 -0.10 0.23 -8.85
N LEU A 21 0.42 1.07 -9.75
CA LEU A 21 -0.08 2.43 -9.93
C LEU A 21 -1.57 2.45 -10.31
N ASN A 22 -1.99 1.61 -11.26
CA ASN A 22 -3.38 1.52 -11.69
C ASN A 22 -4.32 1.09 -10.56
N ILE A 23 -3.88 0.15 -9.71
CA ILE A 23 -4.65 -0.27 -8.53
C ILE A 23 -4.82 0.91 -7.57
N LEU A 24 -3.79 1.72 -7.32
CA LEU A 24 -3.87 2.89 -6.44
C LEU A 24 -4.79 3.97 -7.02
N ILE A 25 -4.71 4.23 -8.33
CA ILE A 25 -5.59 5.18 -9.04
C ILE A 25 -7.06 4.74 -8.90
N ASN A 26 -7.35 3.48 -9.19
CA ASN A 26 -8.71 2.94 -9.11
C ASN A 26 -9.22 2.91 -7.67
N SER A 27 -8.34 2.65 -6.69
CA SER A 27 -8.73 2.67 -5.28
C SER A 27 -9.07 4.10 -4.82
N LYS A 28 -8.28 5.10 -5.23
CA LYS A 28 -8.54 6.51 -4.92
C LYS A 28 -9.82 7.03 -5.57
N SER A 29 -10.22 6.54 -6.74
CA SER A 29 -11.48 6.96 -7.37
C SER A 29 -12.74 6.50 -6.61
N MET A 30 -12.59 5.56 -5.67
CA MET A 30 -13.67 4.99 -4.86
C MET A 30 -13.74 5.58 -3.44
N CYS A 31 -12.85 6.49 -3.05
CA CYS A 31 -12.79 7.05 -1.71
C CYS A 31 -12.35 8.52 -1.68
N ASP A 32 -12.66 9.22 -0.59
CA ASP A 32 -12.18 10.58 -0.36
C ASP A 32 -10.72 10.58 0.10
N GLN A 33 -10.30 9.56 0.86
CA GLN A 33 -8.94 9.36 1.34
C GLN A 33 -8.51 7.90 1.17
N LEU A 34 -7.32 7.68 0.61
CA LEU A 34 -6.71 6.38 0.40
C LEU A 34 -5.52 6.20 1.35
N ILE A 35 -5.64 5.25 2.27
CA ILE A 35 -4.56 4.76 3.12
C ILE A 35 -3.99 3.49 2.51
N VAL A 36 -2.67 3.42 2.35
CA VAL A 36 -1.99 2.25 1.78
C VAL A 36 -1.09 1.57 2.82
N GLY A 37 -1.41 0.33 3.16
CA GLY A 37 -0.56 -0.53 3.97
C GLY A 37 0.54 -1.17 3.13
N VAL A 38 1.80 -0.90 3.46
CA VAL A 38 2.96 -1.52 2.80
C VAL A 38 3.47 -2.65 3.68
N THR A 39 3.45 -3.88 3.15
CA THR A 39 3.87 -5.10 3.87
C THR A 39 5.34 -5.02 4.28
N VAL A 40 5.62 -5.16 5.58
CA VAL A 40 7.00 -5.21 6.11
C VAL A 40 7.71 -6.48 5.67
N ASP A 41 9.05 -6.43 5.54
CA ASP A 41 9.84 -7.55 5.02
C ASP A 41 9.65 -8.85 5.81
N ASP A 42 9.51 -8.74 7.14
CA ASP A 42 9.24 -9.88 8.04
C ASP A 42 7.93 -10.59 7.70
N LEU A 43 6.90 -9.85 7.30
CA LEU A 43 5.60 -10.41 6.95
C LEU A 43 5.62 -11.04 5.54
N VAL A 44 6.44 -10.51 4.62
CA VAL A 44 6.64 -11.10 3.29
C VAL A 44 7.29 -12.50 3.40
N ALA A 45 8.17 -12.67 4.39
CA ALA A 45 8.90 -13.92 4.63
C ALA A 45 7.99 -15.12 4.96
N TYR A 46 6.73 -14.89 5.37
CA TYR A 46 5.75 -15.94 5.72
C TYR A 46 5.53 -16.99 4.60
N LYS A 47 5.83 -16.68 3.34
CA LYS A 47 5.73 -17.62 2.21
C LYS A 47 7.07 -18.04 1.59
N ASN A 48 8.18 -17.97 2.33
CA ASN A 48 9.55 -18.14 1.81
C ASN A 48 9.84 -17.18 0.63
N LYS A 49 9.17 -16.03 0.61
CA LYS A 49 9.39 -14.97 -0.38
C LYS A 49 10.17 -13.85 0.30
N LYS A 50 11.02 -13.18 -0.47
CA LYS A 50 11.68 -11.95 -0.04
C LYS A 50 11.36 -10.88 -1.07
N ALA A 51 11.04 -9.68 -0.59
CA ALA A 51 11.02 -8.52 -1.46
C ALA A 51 12.45 -8.24 -1.95
N VAL A 52 12.59 -7.85 -3.20
CA VAL A 52 13.87 -7.41 -3.77
C VAL A 52 14.23 -6.03 -3.23
N ILE A 53 13.23 -5.15 -3.14
CA ILE A 53 13.38 -3.79 -2.63
C ILE A 53 13.04 -3.75 -1.12
N PRO A 54 13.91 -3.18 -0.26
CA PRO A 54 13.64 -3.06 1.17
C PRO A 54 12.34 -2.34 1.49
N TYR A 55 11.70 -2.71 2.59
CA TYR A 55 10.43 -2.11 3.04
C TYR A 55 10.43 -0.58 3.02
N GLN A 56 11.50 0.06 3.52
CA GLN A 56 11.57 1.53 3.61
C GLN A 56 11.52 2.20 2.23
N GLU A 57 12.17 1.62 1.23
CA GLU A 57 12.16 2.14 -0.13
C GLU A 57 10.78 1.94 -0.78
N ARG A 58 10.15 0.77 -0.58
CA ARG A 58 8.79 0.51 -1.07
C ARG A 58 7.78 1.47 -0.43
N LEU A 59 7.90 1.71 0.87
CA LEU A 59 7.07 2.66 1.62
C LEU A 59 7.21 4.07 1.02
N GLU A 60 8.43 4.53 0.78
CA GLU A 60 8.69 5.87 0.24
C GLU A 60 8.15 6.03 -1.19
N ILE A 61 8.32 5.01 -2.04
CA ILE A 61 7.76 5.00 -3.40
C ILE A 61 6.24 5.17 -3.34
N VAL A 62 5.56 4.34 -2.53
CA VAL A 62 4.10 4.37 -2.41
C VAL A 62 3.62 5.70 -1.81
N ARG A 63 4.32 6.23 -0.79
CA ARG A 63 4.01 7.52 -0.16
C ARG A 63 4.13 8.69 -1.12
N SER A 64 5.01 8.61 -2.10
CA SER A 64 5.26 9.65 -3.10
C SER A 64 4.22 9.66 -4.23
N ILE A 65 3.32 8.67 -4.29
CA ILE A 65 2.29 8.60 -5.34
C ILE A 65 1.17 9.61 -5.03
N LYS A 66 0.89 10.50 -6.00
CA LYS A 66 -0.15 11.55 -5.92
C LYS A 66 -1.52 11.07 -5.40
N TYR A 67 -1.89 9.82 -5.66
CA TYR A 67 -3.20 9.25 -5.31
C TYR A 67 -3.27 8.67 -3.90
N VAL A 68 -2.15 8.63 -3.17
CA VAL A 68 -2.04 8.08 -1.82
C VAL A 68 -2.02 9.22 -0.81
N ASP A 69 -2.95 9.21 0.15
CA ASP A 69 -3.02 10.25 1.18
C ASP A 69 -2.16 9.92 2.40
N ALA A 70 -2.02 8.62 2.72
CA ALA A 70 -1.17 8.15 3.81
C ALA A 70 -0.66 6.74 3.53
N THR A 71 0.50 6.42 4.10
CA THR A 71 1.06 5.07 4.11
C THR A 71 1.27 4.59 5.54
N ILE A 72 1.10 3.29 5.77
CA ILE A 72 1.36 2.66 7.06
C ILE A 72 2.12 1.35 6.88
N ALA A 73 2.86 0.94 7.91
CA ALA A 73 3.40 -0.41 7.99
C ALA A 73 2.26 -1.42 8.10
N GLN A 74 2.26 -2.44 7.24
CA GLN A 74 1.41 -3.59 7.41
C GLN A 74 2.23 -4.72 8.05
N GLU A 75 1.97 -4.94 9.34
CA GLU A 75 2.67 -5.93 10.19
C GLU A 75 1.85 -7.23 10.38
N SER A 76 0.58 -7.24 9.98
CA SER A 76 -0.32 -8.39 10.06
C SER A 76 -0.98 -8.73 8.72
N MET A 77 -1.30 -10.01 8.52
CA MET A 77 -2.17 -10.48 7.43
C MET A 77 -3.65 -10.16 7.68
N ASP A 78 -4.02 -9.86 8.92
CA ASP A 78 -5.36 -9.39 9.25
C ASP A 78 -5.60 -7.99 8.69
N LYS A 79 -6.77 -7.80 8.10
CA LYS A 79 -7.19 -6.57 7.42
C LYS A 79 -8.39 -5.92 8.09
N PHE A 80 -8.91 -6.51 9.17
CA PHE A 80 -10.08 -6.06 9.92
C PHE A 80 -9.71 -5.60 11.33
#